data_AF-A0A2X3DGR2-F1
#
_entry.id   AF-A0A2X3DGR2-F1
#
_cell.length_a   1.000
_cell.length_b   1.000
_cell.length_c   1.000
_cell.angle_alpha   90.00
_cell.angle_beta   90.00
_cell.angle_gamma   90.00
#
_symmetry.space_group_name_H-M   'P 1'
#
loop_
_entity.id
_entity.type
_entity.pdbx_description
1 polymer ?
#
loop_
_entity_poly.entity_id
_entity_poly.type
_entity_poly.pdbx_seq_one_letter_code
_entity_poly.pdbx_strand_id
1 'polypeptide(L)' 'MWFAIAKYVAVIVASYLVNQALAPRPKNNTPEAATEESWQLPQPAEGTPQCVFFGDCWTDDWFVLGYGNYRYDAIKK' A
#
# COMPACT_ATOMS: atom_id res chain seq x y z
N MET A 1 -53.37 -12.48 -11.88
CA MET A 1 -51.96 -12.63 -12.31
C MET A 1 -51.14 -11.36 -12.16
N TRP A 2 -51.56 -10.23 -12.75
CA TRP A 2 -50.82 -8.95 -12.71
C TRP A 2 -50.42 -8.46 -11.30
N PHE A 3 -51.36 -8.47 -10.35
CA PHE A 3 -51.07 -8.05 -8.97
C PHE A 3 -50.03 -8.92 -8.25
N ALA A 4 -49.94 -10.21 -8.60
CA ALA A 4 -48.91 -11.08 -8.05
C ALA A 4 -47.52 -10.70 -8.62
N ILE A 5 -47.45 -10.46 -9.94
CA ILE A 5 -46.23 -10.03 -10.62
C ILE A 5 -45.73 -8.69 -10.05
N ALA A 6 -46.62 -7.71 -9.89
CA ALA A 6 -46.26 -6.41 -9.33
C ALA A 6 -45.69 -6.50 -7.90
N LYS A 7 -46.25 -7.39 -7.07
CA LYS A 7 -45.73 -7.66 -5.73
C LYS A 7 -44.32 -8.26 -5.77
N TYR A 8 -44.09 -9.25 -6.62
CA TYR A 8 -42.76 -9.85 -6.75
C TYR A 8 -41.72 -8.85 -7.23
N VAL A 9 -42.06 -8.02 -8.22
CA VAL A 9 -41.17 -6.96 -8.70
C VAL A 9 -40.86 -5.95 -7.58
N ALA A 10 -41.88 -5.52 -6.83
CA ALA A 10 -41.68 -4.59 -5.70
C ALA A 10 -40.76 -5.18 -4.62
N VAL A 11 -40.91 -6.47 -4.30
CA VAL A 11 -40.06 -7.17 -3.33
C VAL A 11 -38.61 -7.26 -3.81
N ILE A 12 -38.39 -7.54 -5.10
CA ILE A 12 -37.04 -7.61 -5.68
C ILE A 12 -36.37 -6.25 -5.64
N VAL A 13 -37.08 -5.18 -6.03
CA VAL A 13 -36.53 -3.81 -5.99
C VAL A 13 -36.22 -3.38 -4.57
N ALA A 14 -37.11 -3.67 -3.62
CA ALA A 14 -36.87 -3.38 -2.20
C ALA A 14 -35.64 -4.12 -1.67
N SER A 15 -35.49 -5.41 -1.99
CA SER A 15 -34.33 -6.20 -1.59
C SER A 15 -33.04 -5.68 -2.20
N TYR A 16 -33.05 -5.25 -3.46
CA TYR A 16 -31.87 -4.67 -4.11
C TYR A 16 -31.41 -3.38 -3.42
N LEU A 17 -32.35 -2.47 -3.14
CA LEU A 17 -32.04 -1.19 -2.48
C LEU A 17 -31.54 -1.41 -1.04
N VAL A 18 -32.16 -2.33 -0.30
CA VAL A 18 -31.71 -2.67 1.07
C VAL A 18 -30.32 -3.28 1.05
N ASN A 19 -30.04 -4.21 0.14
CA ASN A 19 -28.71 -4.80 0.00
C ASN A 19 -27.67 -3.76 -0.41
N GLN A 20 -28.00 -2.82 -1.30
CA GLN A 20 -27.07 -1.76 -1.70
C GLN A 20 -26.79 -0.77 -0.56
N ALA A 21 -27.80 -0.43 0.24
CA ALA A 21 -27.66 0.48 1.38
C ALA A 21 -26.90 -0.15 2.56
N LEU A 22 -27.07 -1.46 2.77
CA LEU A 22 -26.42 -2.20 3.85
C LEU A 22 -25.12 -2.90 3.42
N ALA A 23 -24.81 -2.90 2.13
CA ALA A 23 -23.57 -3.48 1.64
C ALA A 23 -22.38 -2.80 2.35
N PRO A 24 -21.46 -3.58 2.93
CA PRO A 24 -20.25 -3.00 3.49
C PRO A 24 -19.52 -2.26 2.37
N ARG A 25 -19.12 -1.01 2.64
CA ARG A 25 -18.36 -0.22 1.68
C ARG A 25 -17.15 -1.05 1.24
N PRO A 26 -16.80 -1.07 -0.07
CA PRO A 26 -15.61 -1.75 -0.52
C PRO A 26 -14.44 -1.25 0.33
N LYS A 27 -13.83 -2.16 1.09
CA LYS A 27 -12.62 -1.84 1.83
C LYS A 27 -11.61 -1.37 0.80
N ASN A 28 -10.97 -0.24 1.08
CA ASN A 28 -9.93 0.26 0.21
C ASN A 28 -8.82 -0.81 0.22
N ASN A 29 -8.72 -1.59 -0.86
CA ASN A 29 -7.74 -2.66 -1.00
C ASN A 29 -6.36 -2.11 -1.40
N THR A 30 -6.20 -0.78 -1.42
CA THR A 30 -4.88 -0.17 -1.57
C THR A 30 -4.03 -0.61 -0.38
N PRO A 31 -2.89 -1.27 -0.63
CA PRO A 31 -1.97 -1.63 0.45
C PRO A 31 -1.56 -0.37 1.21
N GLU A 32 -1.37 -0.52 2.52
CA GLU A 32 -0.83 0.55 3.34
C GLU A 32 0.55 0.93 2.81
N ALA A 33 0.80 2.23 2.68
CA ALA A 33 2.08 2.71 2.17
C ALA A 33 3.18 2.33 3.16
N ALA A 34 4.18 1.59 2.69
CA ALA A 34 5.37 1.29 3.47
C ALA A 34 6.06 2.61 3.86
N THR A 35 6.21 2.86 5.16
CA THR A 35 6.94 4.01 5.71
C THR A 35 8.41 3.65 5.91
N GLU A 36 9.28 4.63 6.14
CA GLU A 36 10.71 4.40 6.42
C GLU A 36 10.91 3.39 7.56
N GLU A 37 10.07 3.45 8.59
CA GLU A 37 10.09 2.58 9.77
C GLU A 37 9.76 1.11 9.46
N SER A 38 9.17 0.82 8.30
CA SER A 38 8.90 -0.57 7.90
C SER A 38 10.15 -1.35 7.45
N TRP A 39 11.30 -0.67 7.35
CA TRP A 39 12.55 -1.25 6.86
C TRP A 39 13.64 -1.24 7.94
N GLN A 40 14.41 -2.33 8.02
CA GLN A 40 15.62 -2.38 8.84
C GLN A 40 16.78 -1.72 8.09
N LEU A 41 16.82 -0.40 8.15
CA LEU A 41 17.93 0.37 7.59
C LEU A 41 19.18 0.20 8.45
N PRO A 42 20.35 0.08 7.84
CA PRO A 42 21.58 0.10 8.60
C PRO A 42 21.82 1.43 9.25
N GLN A 43 21.84 1.42 10.58
CA GLN A 43 22.18 2.59 11.38
C GLN A 43 23.51 2.34 12.10
N PRO A 44 24.39 3.36 12.17
CA PRO A 44 25.60 3.25 12.97
C PRO A 44 25.20 3.25 14.44
N ALA A 45 25.65 2.25 15.19
CA ALA A 45 25.52 2.22 16.64
C ALA A 45 26.65 3.03 17.31
N GLU A 46 26.51 3.30 18.60
CA GLU A 46 27.59 3.89 19.39
C GLU A 46 28.86 3.01 19.29
N GLY A 47 30.00 3.62 18.95
CA GLY A 47 31.25 2.91 18.72
C GLY A 47 31.48 2.41 17.29
N THR A 48 30.54 2.66 16.36
CA THR A 48 30.76 2.37 14.93
C THR A 48 31.93 3.21 14.42
N PRO A 49 32.98 2.61 13.85
CA PRO A 49 34.15 3.35 13.36
C PRO A 49 33.74 4.28 12.21
N GLN A 50 34.26 5.51 12.23
CA GLN A 50 34.08 6.48 11.15
C GLN A 50 35.29 6.46 10.22
N CYS A 51 35.05 6.16 8.95
CA CYS A 51 36.05 6.23 7.89
C CYS A 51 36.30 7.70 7.53
N VAL A 52 37.55 8.18 7.59
CA VAL A 52 37.92 9.51 7.12
C VAL A 52 38.86 9.37 5.94
N PHE A 53 38.44 9.86 4.78
CA PHE A 53 39.20 9.78 3.53
C PHE A 53 39.82 11.15 3.21
N PHE A 54 41.08 11.13 2.75
CA PHE A 54 41.75 12.30 2.21
C PHE A 54 42.07 12.05 0.74
N GLY A 55 41.49 12.84 -0.16
CA GLY A 55 41.56 12.63 -1.61
C GLY A 55 40.49 11.66 -2.14
N ASP A 56 40.59 11.32 -3.43
CA ASP A 56 39.62 10.44 -4.09
C ASP A 56 39.91 8.97 -3.77
N CYS A 57 38.98 8.31 -3.08
CA CYS A 57 39.05 6.91 -2.69
C CYS A 57 37.72 6.23 -3.00
N TRP A 58 37.78 5.14 -3.77
CA TRP A 58 36.67 4.20 -3.86
C TRP A 58 36.73 3.26 -2.65
N THR A 59 35.60 3.12 -1.98
CA THR A 59 35.44 2.32 -0.76
C THR A 59 34.11 1.59 -0.87
N ASP A 60 34.10 0.34 -0.42
CA ASP A 60 32.93 -0.53 -0.45
C ASP A 60 31.95 -0.22 0.70
N ASP A 61 32.04 0.97 1.31
CA ASP A 61 31.34 1.27 2.55
C ASP A 61 29.82 1.17 2.38
N TRP A 62 29.21 0.59 3.41
CA TRP A 62 27.86 0.02 3.40
C TRP A 62 26.75 1.07 3.60
N PHE A 63 27.12 2.34 3.71
CA PHE A 63 26.14 3.38 3.98
C PHE A 63 25.30 3.67 2.75
N VAL A 64 24.03 3.27 2.81
CA VAL A 64 23.04 3.61 1.79
C VAL A 64 22.83 5.13 1.85
N LEU A 65 23.45 5.87 0.93
CA LEU A 65 23.36 7.34 0.86
C LEU A 65 21.99 7.83 0.37
N GLY A 66 21.18 6.94 -0.21
CA GLY A 66 19.83 7.23 -0.64
C GLY A 66 19.07 5.95 -0.96
N TYR A 67 17.91 5.77 -0.33
CA TYR A 67 17.01 4.65 -0.56
C TYR A 67 15.62 5.18 -0.92
N GLY A 68 15.00 4.65 -1.98
CA GLY A 68 13.71 5.15 -2.45
C GLY A 68 13.25 4.56 -3.78
N ASN A 69 12.24 5.20 -4.38
CA ASN A 69 11.57 4.80 -5.63
C ASN A 69 10.87 3.42 -5.56
N TYR A 70 10.11 3.18 -4.49
CA TYR A 70 9.19 2.06 -4.42
C TYR A 70 8.10 2.23 -5.49
N ARG A 71 8.05 1.30 -6.43
CA ARG A 71 6.99 1.25 -7.43
C ARG A 71 6.07 0.09 -7.13
N TYR A 72 4.78 0.39 -7.06
CA TYR A 72 3.72 -0.61 -6.95
C TYR A 72 3.35 -1.20 -8.33
N ASP A 73 3.80 -0.54 -9.40
CA ASP A 73 3.62 -0.97 -10.79
C ASP A 73 4.92 -1.50 -11.39
N ALA A 74 4.81 -2.48 -12.28
CA ALA A 74 5.95 -3.02 -13.02
C ALA A 74 6.66 -1.91 -13.81
N ILE A 75 7.99 -1.98 -13.86
CA ILE A 75 8.80 -1.09 -14.70
C ILE A 75 8.39 -1.33 -16.15
N LYS A 76 7.79 -0.32 -16.80
CA LYS A 76 7.49 -0.37 -18.22
C LYS A 76 8.80 -0.51 -18.99
N LYS A 77 8.85 -1.49 -19.90
CA LYS A 77 9.95 -1.68 -20.85
C LYS A 77 10.03 -0.49 -21.81
#